data_AF-A0A1F6PW42-F1
#
_entry.id   AF-A0A1F6PW42-F1
#
_cell.length_a   1.000
_cell.length_b   1.000
_cell.length_c   1.000
_cell.angle_alpha   90.00
_cell.angle_beta   90.00
_cell.angle_gamma   90.00
#
_symmetry.space_group_name_H-M   'P 1'
#
loop_
_entity.id
_entity.type
_entity.pdbx_description
1 polymer ?
#
loop_
_entity_poly.entity_id
_entity_poly.type
_entity_poly.pdbx_seq_one_letter_code
_entity_poly.pdbx_strand_id
1 'polypeptide(L)'
;MKRLIGIWGYPAPDVLEKVKANYPDNELIDLDVNINAPALGVLPDAYCRIMRNIIDNSLFLRDRLDVIVASVGREKCDSGWFAAKILKDMEFNIIETKYEEYSQTLNTPISKSNLPLNQKITAIMDGILNKAQNTIHETKPEYGFWGVPPNDLDFLDIFPDTTHVYGWTRCVEAGKPADIDLEMYVNENVPTVFFAQTFCAKMQLAKYLAKKHSGLYVDVDDTASNSVLAKIEAFIKLG
;
A
#
# COMPACT_ATOMS: atom_id res chain seq x y z
N MET A 1 26.10 -12.88 0.35
CA MET A 1 24.76 -12.35 0.01
C MET A 1 24.46 -11.20 0.94
N LYS A 2 23.84 -10.11 0.46
CA LYS A 2 23.49 -8.97 1.32
C LYS A 2 22.41 -9.37 2.34
N ARG A 3 22.59 -8.93 3.58
CA ARG A 3 21.64 -9.07 4.68
C ARG A 3 20.54 -8.02 4.55
N LEU A 4 19.36 -8.32 5.10
CA LEU A 4 18.14 -7.56 4.90
C LEU A 4 17.47 -7.19 6.22
N ILE A 5 16.87 -6.01 6.24
CA ILE A 5 15.82 -5.60 7.17
C ILE A 5 14.51 -5.71 6.39
N GLY A 6 13.65 -6.63 6.78
CA GLY A 6 12.30 -6.71 6.22
C GLY A 6 11.40 -5.64 6.84
N ILE A 7 10.47 -5.10 6.07
CA ILE A 7 9.40 -4.26 6.60
C ILE A 7 8.05 -4.66 5.98
N TRP A 8 6.95 -4.25 6.59
CA TRP A 8 5.65 -4.19 5.89
C TRP A 8 4.79 -3.07 6.46
N GLY A 9 3.87 -2.55 5.63
CA GLY A 9 3.01 -1.45 6.04
C GLY A 9 3.79 -0.14 6.21
N TYR A 10 3.37 0.68 7.19
CA TYR A 10 4.05 1.94 7.52
C TYR A 10 4.66 1.85 8.91
N PRO A 11 5.93 1.45 9.04
CA PRO A 11 6.61 1.41 10.34
C PRO A 11 6.65 2.79 11.00
N ALA A 12 6.55 2.85 12.33
CA ALA A 12 6.80 4.11 13.03
C ALA A 12 8.22 4.61 12.67
N PRO A 13 8.37 5.86 12.19
CA PRO A 13 9.65 6.33 11.66
C PRO A 13 10.80 6.26 12.67
N ASP A 14 10.55 6.55 13.95
CA ASP A 14 11.57 6.49 14.99
C ASP A 14 12.04 5.05 15.27
N VAL A 15 11.13 4.08 15.18
CA VAL A 15 11.45 2.65 15.31
C VAL A 15 12.29 2.20 14.11
N LEU A 16 11.89 2.55 12.89
CA LEU A 16 12.63 2.18 11.69
C LEU A 16 14.05 2.76 11.68
N GLU A 17 14.22 4.02 12.07
CA GLU A 17 15.54 4.66 12.16
C GLU A 17 16.43 4.02 13.23
N LYS A 18 15.87 3.65 14.40
CA LYS A 18 16.60 2.89 15.43
C LYS A 18 17.07 1.54 14.91
N VAL A 19 16.22 0.82 14.16
CA VAL A 19 16.58 -0.49 13.58
C VAL A 19 17.67 -0.33 12.53
N LYS A 20 17.54 0.64 11.61
CA LYS A 20 18.59 0.93 10.62
C LYS A 20 19.93 1.24 11.27
N ALA A 21 19.94 1.98 12.38
CA ALA A 21 21.15 2.27 13.13
C ALA A 21 21.80 1.03 13.76
N ASN A 22 20.99 0.04 14.16
CA ASN A 22 21.47 -1.23 14.71
C ASN A 22 21.95 -2.23 13.64
N TYR A 23 21.52 -2.04 12.38
CA TYR A 23 21.86 -2.91 11.24
C TYR A 23 22.34 -2.06 10.04
N PRO A 24 23.46 -1.32 10.18
CA PRO A 24 23.87 -0.28 9.22
C PRO A 24 24.26 -0.80 7.83
N ASP A 25 24.65 -2.07 7.72
CA ASP A 25 25.05 -2.70 6.46
C ASP A 25 23.89 -3.46 5.76
N ASN A 26 22.71 -3.49 6.38
CA ASN A 26 21.57 -4.22 5.85
C ASN A 26 20.76 -3.34 4.89
N GLU A 27 20.29 -3.95 3.80
CA GLU A 27 19.35 -3.29 2.89
C GLU A 27 17.91 -3.45 3.38
N LEU A 28 17.07 -2.45 3.12
CA LEU A 28 15.64 -2.55 3.37
C LEU A 28 14.94 -3.30 2.25
N ILE A 29 13.96 -4.12 2.60
CA ILE A 29 13.04 -4.74 1.65
C ILE A 29 11.61 -4.64 2.18
N ASP A 30 10.69 -4.23 1.30
CA ASP A 30 9.27 -4.31 1.60
C ASP A 30 8.78 -5.74 1.33
N LEU A 31 8.31 -6.40 2.38
CA LEU A 31 7.81 -7.77 2.33
C LEU A 31 6.38 -7.84 1.83
N ASP A 32 5.66 -6.73 1.74
CA ASP A 32 4.28 -6.72 1.24
C ASP A 32 4.15 -6.58 -0.29
N VAL A 33 5.26 -6.26 -0.95
CA VAL A 33 5.41 -6.22 -2.41
C VAL A 33 5.65 -7.61 -3.00
N ASN A 34 5.13 -7.86 -4.19
CA ASN A 34 5.39 -9.10 -4.92
C ASN A 34 6.84 -9.14 -5.45
N ILE A 35 7.68 -9.99 -4.87
CA ILE A 35 9.05 -10.27 -5.36
C ILE A 35 9.14 -11.60 -6.10
N ASN A 36 8.01 -12.17 -6.49
CA ASN A 36 7.86 -13.50 -7.12
C ASN A 36 8.39 -14.65 -6.24
N ALA A 37 8.21 -14.54 -4.91
CA ALA A 37 8.45 -15.67 -4.02
C ALA A 37 7.45 -16.81 -4.31
N PRO A 38 7.85 -18.08 -4.18
CA PRO A 38 6.93 -19.20 -4.33
C PRO A 38 5.88 -19.18 -3.22
N ALA A 39 4.64 -19.59 -3.54
CA ALA A 39 3.61 -19.80 -2.52
C ALA A 39 4.00 -20.99 -1.63
N LEU A 40 4.04 -20.77 -0.31
CA LEU A 40 4.48 -21.78 0.65
C LEU A 40 3.33 -22.43 1.44
N GLY A 41 2.09 -22.01 1.16
CA GLY A 41 0.87 -22.65 1.68
C GLY A 41 0.63 -22.47 3.17
N VAL A 42 1.29 -21.50 3.82
CA VAL A 42 1.07 -21.17 5.23
C VAL A 42 -0.28 -20.46 5.42
N LEU A 43 -0.63 -19.57 4.50
CA LEU A 43 -1.93 -18.90 4.48
C LEU A 43 -2.87 -19.57 3.47
N PRO A 44 -4.20 -19.48 3.66
CA PRO A 44 -5.17 -19.95 2.66
C PRO A 44 -5.04 -19.21 1.33
N ASP A 45 -5.41 -19.87 0.22
CA ASP A 45 -5.43 -19.24 -1.11
C ASP A 45 -6.40 -18.04 -1.17
N ALA A 46 -7.56 -18.18 -0.52
CA ALA A 46 -8.57 -17.13 -0.37
C ALA A 46 -8.19 -16.15 0.75
N TYR A 47 -7.04 -15.51 0.63
CA TYR A 47 -6.53 -14.53 1.60
C TYR A 47 -5.91 -13.34 0.89
N CYS A 48 -5.90 -12.18 1.57
CA CYS A 48 -5.38 -10.93 1.01
C CYS A 48 -3.96 -11.12 0.46
N ARG A 49 -3.75 -10.75 -0.81
CA ARG A 49 -2.48 -10.93 -1.52
C ARG A 49 -1.29 -10.29 -0.81
N ILE A 50 -1.45 -9.07 -0.31
CA ILE A 50 -0.44 -8.35 0.48
C ILE A 50 0.06 -9.21 1.66
N MET A 51 -0.85 -9.93 2.32
CA MET A 51 -0.51 -10.77 3.47
C MET A 51 0.13 -12.10 3.07
N ARG A 52 -0.30 -12.67 1.94
CA ARG A 52 0.37 -13.84 1.34
C ARG A 52 1.82 -13.49 0.99
N ASN A 53 2.04 -12.36 0.31
CA ASN A 53 3.37 -11.82 0.02
C ASN A 53 4.21 -11.69 1.29
N ILE A 54 3.69 -11.08 2.37
CA ILE A 54 4.44 -10.94 3.64
C ILE A 54 4.97 -12.29 4.14
N ILE A 55 4.13 -13.32 4.18
CA ILE A 55 4.54 -14.64 4.70
C ILE A 55 5.47 -15.35 3.72
N ASP A 56 5.11 -15.43 2.44
CA ASP A 56 5.88 -16.14 1.42
C ASP A 56 7.27 -15.50 1.24
N ASN A 57 7.33 -14.16 1.19
CA ASN A 57 8.58 -13.42 1.07
C ASN A 57 9.47 -13.59 2.30
N SER A 58 8.90 -13.54 3.51
CA SER A 58 9.66 -13.71 4.76
C SER A 58 10.34 -15.07 4.78
N LEU A 59 9.61 -16.14 4.44
CA LEU A 59 10.12 -17.50 4.43
C LEU A 59 11.12 -17.73 3.30
N PHE A 60 10.84 -17.23 2.10
CA PHE A 60 11.76 -17.32 0.96
C PHE A 60 13.09 -16.60 1.24
N LEU A 61 13.07 -15.50 1.99
CA LEU A 61 14.24 -14.70 2.34
C LEU A 61 14.80 -15.01 3.73
N ARG A 62 14.37 -16.10 4.39
CA ARG A 62 14.72 -16.43 5.78
C ARG A 62 16.22 -16.29 6.06
N ASP A 63 17.06 -16.87 5.21
CA ASP A 63 18.51 -16.88 5.41
C ASP A 63 19.17 -15.52 5.17
N ARG A 64 18.43 -14.49 4.76
CA ARG A 64 18.91 -13.13 4.50
C ARG A 64 18.32 -12.10 5.45
N LEU A 65 17.20 -12.38 6.09
CA LEU A 65 16.51 -11.47 7.00
C LEU A 65 17.12 -11.54 8.42
N ASP A 66 17.73 -10.46 8.88
CA ASP A 66 18.21 -10.36 10.27
C ASP A 66 17.13 -9.89 11.24
N VAL A 67 16.21 -9.08 10.73
CA VAL A 67 15.12 -8.48 11.50
C VAL A 67 14.00 -8.08 10.55
N ILE A 68 12.76 -8.12 11.06
CA ILE A 68 11.59 -7.58 10.35
C ILE A 68 10.92 -6.53 11.24
N VAL A 69 10.65 -5.35 10.69
CA VAL A 69 9.88 -4.29 11.35
C VAL A 69 8.43 -4.37 10.87
N ALA A 70 7.55 -4.76 11.78
CA ALA A 70 6.19 -5.18 11.50
C ALA A 70 5.18 -4.13 11.97
N SER A 71 4.51 -3.43 11.06
CA SER A 71 3.34 -2.62 11.41
C SER A 71 2.17 -3.52 11.82
N VAL A 72 1.65 -3.29 13.02
CA VAL A 72 0.56 -4.09 13.63
C VAL A 72 -0.57 -3.22 14.19
N GLY A 73 -0.55 -1.91 13.95
CA GLY A 73 -1.59 -0.98 14.35
C GLY A 73 -2.65 -0.77 13.28
N ARG A 74 -3.48 0.25 13.50
CA ARG A 74 -4.54 0.67 12.56
C ARG A 74 -3.99 1.08 11.19
N GLU A 75 -2.72 1.44 11.10
CA GLU A 75 -2.06 1.76 9.84
C GLU A 75 -1.92 0.57 8.89
N LYS A 76 -2.13 -0.67 9.36
CA LYS A 76 -2.13 -1.89 8.54
C LYS A 76 -3.48 -2.60 8.57
N CYS A 77 -3.64 -3.62 9.41
CA CYS A 77 -4.87 -4.36 9.72
C CYS A 77 -4.53 -5.49 10.72
N ASP A 78 -5.57 -6.15 11.26
CA ASP A 78 -5.37 -7.31 12.15
C ASP A 78 -4.61 -8.46 11.48
N SER A 79 -4.72 -8.63 10.14
CA SER A 79 -3.91 -9.61 9.42
C SER A 79 -2.41 -9.33 9.55
N GLY A 80 -2.00 -8.06 9.56
CA GLY A 80 -0.62 -7.63 9.82
C GLY A 80 -0.14 -8.09 11.20
N TRP A 81 -1.00 -7.92 12.22
CA TRP A 81 -0.74 -8.42 13.57
C TRP A 81 -0.64 -9.95 13.64
N PHE A 82 -1.53 -10.67 12.97
CA PHE A 82 -1.48 -12.14 12.92
C PHE A 82 -0.22 -12.65 12.22
N ALA A 83 0.19 -12.03 11.12
CA ALA A 83 1.43 -12.38 10.43
C ALA A 83 2.66 -12.21 11.33
N ALA A 84 2.72 -11.12 12.12
CA ALA A 84 3.79 -10.94 13.11
C ALA A 84 3.83 -12.09 14.13
N LYS A 85 2.68 -12.57 14.60
CA LYS A 85 2.62 -13.69 15.56
C LYS A 85 3.07 -15.01 14.94
N ILE A 86 2.60 -15.30 13.73
CA ILE A 86 2.99 -16.51 12.99
C ILE A 86 4.51 -16.52 12.75
N LEU A 87 5.07 -15.42 12.25
CA LEU A 87 6.50 -15.35 11.95
C LEU A 87 7.37 -15.41 13.22
N LYS A 88 6.92 -14.84 14.35
CA LYS A 88 7.61 -15.01 15.64
C LYS A 88 7.64 -16.47 16.10
N ASP A 89 6.53 -17.19 15.96
CA ASP A 89 6.46 -18.62 16.27
C ASP A 89 7.39 -19.44 15.37
N MET A 90 7.58 -18.99 14.12
CA MET A 90 8.57 -19.51 13.16
C MET A 90 9.99 -18.96 13.36
N GLU A 91 10.30 -18.44 14.54
CA GLU A 91 11.63 -17.99 14.98
C GLU A 91 12.23 -16.80 14.21
N PHE A 92 11.40 -15.99 13.53
CA PHE A 92 11.87 -14.72 12.99
C PHE A 92 12.06 -13.67 14.10
N ASN A 93 13.09 -12.85 13.95
CA ASN A 93 13.29 -11.67 14.77
C ASN A 93 12.35 -10.54 14.31
N ILE A 94 11.20 -10.40 14.97
CA ILE A 94 10.17 -9.41 14.61
C ILE A 94 10.11 -8.28 15.65
N ILE A 95 10.28 -7.03 15.19
CA ILE A 95 10.03 -5.81 15.94
C ILE A 95 8.65 -5.28 15.53
N GLU A 96 7.67 -5.40 16.42
CA GLU A 96 6.33 -4.86 16.19
C GLU A 96 6.31 -3.33 16.41
N THR A 97 5.59 -2.60 15.56
CA THR A 97 5.43 -1.15 15.64
C THR A 97 3.99 -0.72 15.32
N LYS A 98 3.62 0.47 15.79
CA LYS A 98 2.32 1.11 15.56
C LYS A 98 2.54 2.59 15.33
N TYR A 99 1.82 3.19 14.37
CA TYR A 99 1.98 4.60 14.05
C TYR A 99 0.62 5.30 13.89
N GLU A 100 0.06 5.69 15.03
CA GLU A 100 -1.30 6.23 15.15
C GLU A 100 -1.34 7.67 15.68
N GLU A 101 -0.22 8.18 16.19
CA GLU A 101 -0.09 9.56 16.67
C GLU A 101 0.87 10.35 15.78
N TYR A 102 0.38 11.47 15.26
CA TYR A 102 1.09 12.25 14.24
C TYR A 102 1.47 13.63 14.79
N SER A 103 2.74 14.01 14.63
CA SER A 103 3.22 15.33 15.00
C SER A 103 2.90 16.41 13.96
N GLN A 104 2.69 16.00 12.70
CA GLN A 104 2.44 16.90 11.57
C GLN A 104 1.63 16.19 10.48
N THR A 105 0.92 16.98 9.67
CA THR A 105 0.37 16.53 8.39
C THR A 105 1.29 17.03 7.29
N LEU A 106 1.81 16.13 6.46
CA LEU A 106 2.59 16.54 5.28
C LEU A 106 1.66 16.88 4.12
N ASN A 107 2.12 17.75 3.23
CA ASN A 107 1.45 17.97 1.96
C ASN A 107 1.53 16.71 1.09
N THR A 108 0.57 16.55 0.18
CA THR A 108 0.48 15.38 -0.70
C THR A 108 0.64 15.76 -2.19
N PRO A 109 1.78 16.35 -2.60
CA PRO A 109 1.97 16.83 -3.96
C PRO A 109 2.02 15.71 -5.02
N ILE A 110 2.55 14.52 -4.70
CA ILE A 110 2.56 13.35 -5.59
C ILE A 110 1.13 12.93 -5.91
N SER A 111 0.30 12.77 -4.88
CA SER A 111 -1.13 12.41 -5.04
C SER A 111 -1.89 13.39 -5.92
N LYS A 112 -1.46 14.66 -5.98
CA LYS A 112 -2.11 15.74 -6.73
C LYS A 112 -1.41 16.10 -8.05
N SER A 113 -0.36 15.38 -8.41
CA SER A 113 0.48 15.71 -9.56
C SER A 113 -0.13 15.28 -10.90
N ASN A 114 0.54 15.63 -11.99
CA ASN A 114 0.29 15.08 -13.32
C ASN A 114 1.22 13.90 -13.67
N LEU A 115 1.83 13.23 -12.69
CA LEU A 115 2.55 11.99 -12.95
C LEU A 115 1.57 10.87 -13.36
N PRO A 116 2.00 9.92 -14.21
CA PRO A 116 1.27 8.68 -14.43
C PRO A 116 0.89 8.00 -13.12
N LEU A 117 -0.30 7.40 -13.05
CA LEU A 117 -0.85 6.90 -11.79
C LEU A 117 0.03 5.82 -11.15
N ASN A 118 0.60 4.92 -11.95
CA ASN A 118 1.59 3.94 -11.47
C ASN A 118 2.79 4.62 -10.79
N GLN A 119 3.37 5.65 -11.42
CA GLN A 119 4.50 6.40 -10.89
C GLN A 119 4.15 7.13 -9.59
N LYS A 120 2.92 7.64 -9.46
CA LYS A 120 2.45 8.23 -8.20
C LYS A 120 2.45 7.21 -7.07
N ILE A 121 1.83 6.05 -7.28
CA ILE A 121 1.75 4.99 -6.27
C ILE A 121 3.15 4.50 -5.89
N THR A 122 4.00 4.20 -6.89
CA THR A 122 5.38 3.76 -6.65
C THR A 122 6.18 4.82 -5.88
N ALA A 123 6.14 6.09 -6.28
CA ALA A 123 6.88 7.14 -5.60
C ALA A 123 6.43 7.35 -4.14
N ILE A 124 5.13 7.22 -3.86
CA ILE A 124 4.60 7.31 -2.50
C ILE A 124 5.09 6.14 -1.65
N MET A 125 5.05 4.91 -2.17
CA MET A 125 5.49 3.71 -1.46
C MET A 125 7.01 3.70 -1.25
N ASP A 126 7.78 4.06 -2.28
CA ASP A 126 9.23 4.28 -2.16
C ASP A 126 9.56 5.33 -1.11
N GLY A 127 8.68 6.32 -0.92
CA GLY A 127 8.75 7.33 0.14
C GLY A 127 8.83 6.78 1.56
N ILE A 128 8.29 5.58 1.81
CA ILE A 128 8.39 4.89 3.11
C ILE A 128 9.83 4.47 3.37
N LEU A 129 10.51 3.97 2.33
CA LEU A 129 11.88 3.47 2.40
C LEU A 129 12.92 4.60 2.26
N ASN A 130 12.65 5.53 1.34
CA ASN A 130 13.57 6.53 0.84
C ASN A 130 12.86 7.89 0.77
N LYS A 131 13.36 8.88 1.50
CA LYS A 131 12.85 10.26 1.40
C LYS A 131 13.32 10.88 0.09
N ALA A 132 12.51 10.82 -0.96
CA ALA A 132 12.78 11.55 -2.20
C ALA A 132 12.39 13.03 -2.06
N GLN A 133 13.22 13.93 -2.59
CA GLN A 133 12.92 15.35 -2.75
C GLN A 133 12.81 15.67 -4.24
N ASN A 134 11.59 15.63 -4.77
CA ASN A 134 11.33 16.11 -6.13
C ASN A 134 10.40 17.32 -6.07
N THR A 135 10.70 18.35 -6.86
CA THR A 135 9.75 19.43 -7.12
C THR A 135 8.65 18.87 -8.01
N ILE A 136 7.44 18.74 -7.45
CA ILE A 136 6.30 18.16 -8.14
C ILE A 136 5.26 19.26 -8.38
N HIS A 137 4.76 19.32 -9.61
CA HIS A 137 3.71 20.26 -10.00
C HIS A 137 2.34 19.64 -9.74
N GLU A 138 1.53 20.30 -8.92
CA GLU A 138 0.13 19.91 -8.71
C GLU A 138 -0.73 20.26 -9.94
N THR A 139 -1.73 19.43 -10.22
CA THR A 139 -2.72 19.63 -11.28
C THR A 139 -4.14 19.55 -10.72
N LYS A 140 -5.15 19.98 -11.47
CA LYS A 140 -6.56 19.76 -11.11
C LYS A 140 -6.96 18.31 -11.44
N PRO A 141 -7.73 17.64 -10.58
CA PRO A 141 -8.19 16.30 -10.86
C PRO A 141 -9.29 16.29 -11.91
N GLU A 142 -9.18 15.38 -12.88
CA GLU A 142 -10.31 14.98 -13.74
C GLU A 142 -10.92 13.66 -13.23
N TYR A 143 -10.09 12.80 -12.63
CA TYR A 143 -10.48 11.51 -12.07
C TYR A 143 -9.87 11.32 -10.68
N GLY A 144 -10.44 10.38 -9.93
CA GLY A 144 -9.88 9.90 -8.68
C GLY A 144 -9.55 8.41 -8.72
N PHE A 145 -8.46 8.04 -8.06
CA PHE A 145 -8.17 6.67 -7.69
C PHE A 145 -8.06 6.59 -6.17
N TRP A 146 -8.98 5.85 -5.54
CA TRP A 146 -8.96 5.57 -4.10
C TRP A 146 -8.51 4.13 -3.88
N GLY A 147 -7.55 3.89 -3.01
CA GLY A 147 -7.20 2.51 -2.66
C GLY A 147 -5.92 2.32 -1.86
N VAL A 148 -5.53 1.05 -1.78
CA VAL A 148 -4.20 0.59 -1.39
C VAL A 148 -3.38 0.30 -2.66
N PRO A 149 -2.04 0.22 -2.58
CA PRO A 149 -1.22 -0.18 -3.72
C PRO A 149 -1.68 -1.54 -4.27
N PRO A 150 -1.96 -1.63 -5.58
CA PRO A 150 -2.18 -2.92 -6.22
C PRO A 150 -0.93 -3.80 -6.21
N ASN A 151 -1.16 -5.10 -6.39
CA ASN A 151 -0.10 -6.10 -6.51
C ASN A 151 0.47 -6.08 -7.92
N ASP A 152 -0.43 -5.94 -8.90
CA ASP A 152 -0.16 -5.64 -10.29
C ASP A 152 -0.45 -4.15 -10.56
N LEU A 153 0.59 -3.37 -10.82
CA LEU A 153 0.50 -1.94 -11.07
C LEU A 153 0.15 -1.62 -12.53
N ASP A 154 0.22 -2.59 -13.45
CA ASP A 154 0.15 -2.33 -14.89
C ASP A 154 -1.22 -1.76 -15.29
N PHE A 155 -2.30 -2.18 -14.62
CA PHE A 155 -3.62 -1.63 -14.93
C PHE A 155 -3.77 -0.16 -14.58
N LEU A 156 -2.89 0.42 -13.76
CA LEU A 156 -2.94 1.84 -13.44
C LEU A 156 -2.62 2.72 -14.66
N ASP A 157 -1.99 2.16 -15.70
CA ASP A 157 -1.65 2.88 -16.94
C ASP A 157 -2.88 3.24 -17.79
N ILE A 158 -4.05 2.65 -17.50
CA ILE A 158 -5.31 3.03 -18.19
C ILE A 158 -5.88 4.35 -17.69
N PHE A 159 -5.38 4.86 -16.55
CA PHE A 159 -5.85 6.10 -15.95
C PHE A 159 -5.13 7.32 -16.57
N PRO A 160 -5.84 8.44 -16.79
CA PRO A 160 -5.21 9.68 -17.19
C PRO A 160 -4.22 10.20 -16.14
N ASP A 161 -3.16 10.87 -16.60
CA ASP A 161 -2.14 11.49 -15.75
C ASP A 161 -2.71 12.53 -14.75
N THR A 162 -3.87 13.10 -15.05
CA THR A 162 -4.62 14.03 -14.19
C THR A 162 -5.34 13.34 -13.02
N THR A 163 -5.28 12.00 -12.92
CA THR A 163 -5.94 11.24 -11.84
C THR A 163 -5.29 11.53 -10.49
N HIS A 164 -6.07 12.02 -9.53
CA HIS A 164 -5.59 12.21 -8.16
C HIS A 164 -5.67 10.93 -7.34
N VAL A 165 -4.72 10.75 -6.43
CA VAL A 165 -4.69 9.62 -5.49
C VAL A 165 -5.44 9.98 -4.19
N TYR A 166 -6.30 9.08 -3.76
CA TYR A 166 -7.10 9.13 -2.53
C TYR A 166 -6.89 7.85 -1.72
N GLY A 167 -7.50 7.78 -0.53
CA GLY A 167 -7.44 6.58 0.31
C GLY A 167 -6.11 6.40 1.02
N TRP A 168 -5.82 5.16 1.39
CA TRP A 168 -4.68 4.83 2.26
C TRP A 168 -3.33 5.25 1.65
N THR A 169 -3.15 5.11 0.34
CA THR A 169 -1.91 5.55 -0.32
C THR A 169 -1.65 7.04 -0.13
N ARG A 170 -2.68 7.90 -0.19
CA ARG A 170 -2.49 9.32 0.15
C ARG A 170 -2.18 9.53 1.63
N CYS A 171 -2.78 8.73 2.52
CA CYS A 171 -2.48 8.79 3.95
C CYS A 171 -1.00 8.49 4.24
N VAL A 172 -0.39 7.56 3.49
CA VAL A 172 1.06 7.30 3.52
C VAL A 172 1.85 8.55 3.15
N GLU A 173 1.51 9.19 2.02
CA GLU A 173 2.19 10.41 1.58
C GLU A 173 2.08 11.55 2.61
N ALA A 174 0.91 11.68 3.25
CA ALA A 174 0.66 12.68 4.28
C ALA A 174 1.39 12.39 5.61
N GLY A 175 2.05 11.25 5.74
CA GLY A 175 2.68 10.79 6.99
C GLY A 175 1.66 10.39 8.06
N LYS A 176 0.46 9.98 7.65
CA LYS A 176 -0.69 9.71 8.51
C LYS A 176 -1.47 8.45 8.13
N PRO A 177 -0.82 7.27 8.08
CA PRO A 177 -1.38 6.06 7.46
C PRO A 177 -2.62 5.46 8.16
N ALA A 178 -2.98 5.91 9.37
CA ALA A 178 -4.19 5.50 10.09
C ALA A 178 -5.21 6.64 10.30
N ASP A 179 -5.03 7.79 9.62
CA ASP A 179 -5.98 8.90 9.65
C ASP A 179 -7.22 8.56 8.79
N ILE A 180 -8.29 8.14 9.47
CA ILE A 180 -9.51 7.67 8.83
C ILE A 180 -10.27 8.81 8.12
N ASP A 181 -10.22 10.02 8.65
CA ASP A 181 -10.90 11.16 8.04
C ASP A 181 -10.21 11.53 6.72
N LEU A 182 -8.87 11.51 6.71
CA LEU A 182 -8.09 11.68 5.49
C LEU A 182 -8.32 10.52 4.51
N GLU A 183 -8.41 9.27 4.98
CA GLU A 183 -8.65 8.12 4.11
C GLU A 183 -10.04 8.17 3.46
N MET A 184 -11.06 8.61 4.20
CA MET A 184 -12.44 8.73 3.73
C MET A 184 -12.66 9.94 2.82
N TYR A 185 -11.79 10.95 2.86
CA TYR A 185 -11.91 12.12 2.02
C TYR A 185 -11.74 11.77 0.53
N VAL A 186 -12.70 12.18 -0.29
CA VAL A 186 -12.61 12.17 -1.76
C VAL A 186 -13.21 13.45 -2.31
N ASN A 187 -12.75 13.89 -3.48
CA ASN A 187 -13.40 15.01 -4.17
C ASN A 187 -14.69 14.51 -4.81
N GLU A 188 -15.84 14.99 -4.33
CA GLU A 188 -17.15 14.51 -4.77
C GLU A 188 -17.49 14.91 -6.21
N ASN A 189 -16.74 15.86 -6.79
CA ASN A 189 -16.99 16.37 -8.14
C ASN A 189 -16.19 15.65 -9.23
N VAL A 190 -15.42 14.61 -8.88
CA VAL A 190 -14.65 13.84 -9.87
C VAL A 190 -15.02 12.36 -9.84
N PRO A 191 -15.22 11.72 -11.01
CA PRO A 191 -15.44 10.29 -11.09
C PRO A 191 -14.26 9.55 -10.46
N THR A 192 -14.55 8.71 -9.47
CA THR A 192 -13.52 8.03 -8.68
C THR A 192 -13.67 6.51 -8.76
N VAL A 193 -12.57 5.83 -9.06
CA VAL A 193 -12.46 4.37 -8.94
C VAL A 193 -11.99 4.05 -7.53
N PHE A 194 -12.74 3.19 -6.84
CA PHE A 194 -12.48 2.69 -5.51
C PHE A 194 -11.96 1.26 -5.61
N PHE A 195 -10.64 1.13 -5.49
CA PHE A 195 -9.89 -0.11 -5.59
C PHE A 195 -9.64 -0.73 -4.22
N ALA A 196 -9.74 -2.06 -4.15
CA ALA A 196 -9.21 -2.83 -3.05
C ALA A 196 -8.65 -4.17 -3.56
N GLN A 197 -7.66 -4.71 -2.84
CA GLN A 197 -7.27 -6.10 -3.03
C GLN A 197 -8.38 -7.04 -2.58
N THR A 198 -8.59 -8.14 -3.29
CA THR A 198 -9.56 -9.16 -2.90
C THR A 198 -9.18 -9.72 -1.53
N PHE A 199 -10.19 -9.97 -0.70
CA PHE A 199 -10.05 -10.40 0.70
C PHE A 199 -9.37 -9.37 1.64
N CYS A 200 -9.11 -8.14 1.19
CA CYS A 200 -8.62 -7.08 2.07
C CYS A 200 -9.77 -6.46 2.88
N ALA A 201 -9.52 -6.13 4.15
CA ALA A 201 -10.50 -5.44 5.00
C ALA A 201 -10.96 -4.09 4.38
N LYS A 202 -10.10 -3.44 3.60
CA LYS A 202 -10.41 -2.16 2.92
C LYS A 202 -11.54 -2.28 1.89
N MET A 203 -11.90 -3.49 1.44
CA MET A 203 -13.04 -3.70 0.54
C MET A 203 -14.35 -3.14 1.11
N GLN A 204 -14.54 -3.23 2.43
CA GLN A 204 -15.73 -2.68 3.09
C GLN A 204 -15.83 -1.16 2.87
N LEU A 205 -14.73 -0.44 3.12
CA LEU A 205 -14.69 1.01 2.99
C LEU A 205 -14.76 1.43 1.51
N ALA A 206 -14.00 0.75 0.64
CA ALA A 206 -14.02 0.98 -0.80
C ALA A 206 -15.44 0.88 -1.37
N LYS A 207 -16.16 -0.20 -1.02
CA LYS A 207 -17.52 -0.44 -1.50
C LYS A 207 -18.50 0.61 -0.99
N TYR A 208 -18.38 0.99 0.29
CA TYR A 208 -19.21 2.02 0.88
C TYR A 208 -19.00 3.39 0.22
N LEU A 209 -17.76 3.81 0.05
CA LEU A 209 -17.42 5.10 -0.55
C LEU A 209 -17.79 5.14 -2.04
N ALA A 210 -17.58 4.06 -2.79
CA ALA A 210 -18.06 3.95 -4.17
C ALA A 210 -19.56 4.21 -4.27
N LYS A 211 -20.35 3.61 -3.38
CA LYS A 211 -21.80 3.86 -3.33
C LYS A 211 -22.13 5.30 -2.94
N LYS A 212 -21.44 5.85 -1.94
CA LYS A 212 -21.67 7.21 -1.43
C LYS A 212 -21.38 8.28 -2.49
N HIS A 213 -20.34 8.07 -3.29
CA HIS A 213 -19.84 9.06 -4.25
C HIS A 213 -20.16 8.71 -5.71
N SER A 214 -21.09 7.78 -5.94
CA SER A 214 -21.44 7.27 -7.29
C SER A 214 -20.23 6.85 -8.12
N GLY A 215 -19.20 6.32 -7.45
CA GLY A 215 -17.96 5.87 -8.07
C GLY A 215 -17.97 4.39 -8.44
N LEU A 216 -16.87 3.94 -9.05
CA LEU A 216 -16.70 2.57 -9.48
C LEU A 216 -15.97 1.74 -8.42
N TYR A 217 -16.66 0.75 -7.83
CA TYR A 217 -15.97 -0.25 -7.02
C TYR A 217 -15.36 -1.36 -7.89
N VAL A 218 -14.08 -1.64 -7.65
CA VAL A 218 -13.33 -2.77 -8.23
C VAL A 218 -12.47 -3.45 -7.17
N ASP A 219 -12.43 -4.78 -7.24
CA ASP A 219 -11.49 -5.61 -6.52
C ASP A 219 -10.73 -6.53 -7.47
N VAL A 220 -9.45 -6.73 -7.16
CA VAL A 220 -8.51 -7.56 -7.93
C VAL A 220 -7.75 -8.43 -6.93
N ASP A 221 -7.50 -9.70 -7.24
CA ASP A 221 -6.73 -10.56 -6.33
C ASP A 221 -5.22 -10.51 -6.63
N ASP A 222 -4.83 -10.88 -7.84
CA ASP A 222 -3.42 -10.93 -8.26
C ASP A 222 -3.18 -9.96 -9.42
N THR A 223 -3.85 -10.23 -10.55
CA THR A 223 -3.84 -9.41 -11.77
C THR A 223 -5.26 -9.05 -12.18
N ALA A 224 -5.41 -7.87 -12.77
CA ALA A 224 -6.71 -7.42 -13.24
C ALA A 224 -7.17 -8.24 -14.45
N SER A 225 -8.36 -8.85 -14.39
CA SER A 225 -8.93 -9.53 -15.55
C SER A 225 -9.33 -8.52 -16.63
N ASN A 226 -9.39 -8.96 -17.90
CA ASN A 226 -9.89 -8.14 -19.01
C ASN A 226 -11.28 -7.53 -18.74
N SER A 227 -12.14 -8.24 -18.01
CA SER A 227 -13.46 -7.74 -17.63
C SER A 227 -13.37 -6.58 -16.63
N VAL A 228 -12.41 -6.63 -15.69
CA VAL A 228 -12.18 -5.53 -14.74
C VAL A 228 -11.60 -4.33 -15.47
N LEU A 229 -10.61 -4.55 -16.35
CA LEU A 229 -10.01 -3.50 -17.17
C LEU A 229 -11.06 -2.78 -18.03
N ALA A 230 -11.87 -3.54 -18.78
CA ALA A 230 -12.92 -2.97 -19.62
C ALA A 230 -13.95 -2.16 -18.82
N LYS A 231 -14.27 -2.60 -17.59
CA LYS A 231 -15.17 -1.88 -16.68
C LYS A 231 -14.57 -0.56 -16.22
N ILE A 232 -13.28 -0.52 -15.88
CA ILE A 232 -12.58 0.70 -15.51
C ILE A 232 -12.49 1.65 -16.71
N GLU A 233 -12.07 1.16 -17.87
CA GLU A 233 -11.99 1.97 -19.09
C GLU A 233 -13.33 2.57 -19.48
N ALA A 234 -14.41 1.79 -19.43
CA ALA A 234 -15.75 2.28 -19.74
C ALA A 234 -16.17 3.37 -18.75
N PHE A 235 -15.85 3.22 -17.47
CA PHE A 235 -16.14 4.24 -16.45
C PHE A 235 -15.35 5.54 -16.70
N ILE A 236 -14.06 5.44 -17.06
CA ILE A 236 -13.22 6.61 -17.37
C ILE A 236 -13.68 7.29 -18.66
N LYS A 237 -14.06 6.53 -19.70
CA LYS A 237 -14.42 7.09 -21.01
C LYS A 237 -15.84 7.66 -21.08
N LEU A 238 -16.76 7.18 -20.24
CA LEU A 238 -18.20 7.49 -20.31
C LEU A 238 -18.74 8.26 -19.09
N GLY A 239 -18.00 8.32 -17.99
CA GLY A 239 -18.35 9.05 -16.77
C GLY A 239 -17.83 10.48 -16.82
#